data_AF-A0A8J5MSK8-F1
#
_entry.id   AF-A0A8J5MSK8-F1
#
_cell.length_a   1.000
_cell.length_b   1.000
_cell.length_c   1.000
_cell.angle_alpha   90.00
_cell.angle_beta   90.00
_cell.angle_gamma   90.00
#
_symmetry.space_group_name_H-M   'P 1'
#
loop_
_entity.id
_entity.type
_entity.pdbx_description
1 polymer ?
#
loop_
_entity_poly.entity_id
_entity_poly.type
_entity_poly.pdbx_seq_one_letter_code
_entity_poly.pdbx_strand_id
1 'polypeptide(L)'
;MVTLQKALWGIILVVLVTCPYHTQARIGTFWHVTDFHYDVNYTTTGDSQNMCWDHRVDNTSPGKFGDYGCDTPLELVTAAIQAMVKIQPKPDFILWTGDDTAHVADKYFTTTKVVNIIHELTDKLNRSFPNTTFFPVLGNHDYYPKNQVSHYGNHDY
;
A
#
# COMPACT_ATOMS: atom_id res chain seq x y z
N MET A 1 -15.55 -58.74 22.84
CA MET A 1 -15.38 -57.35 23.31
C MET A 1 -13.91 -56.94 23.49
N VAL A 2 -13.07 -57.73 24.18
CA VAL A 2 -11.67 -57.36 24.50
C VAL A 2 -10.76 -57.12 23.28
N THR A 3 -10.94 -57.86 22.19
CA THR A 3 -10.11 -57.79 20.98
C THR A 3 -10.31 -56.49 20.17
N LEU A 4 -11.56 -56.03 20.07
CA LEU A 4 -11.92 -54.76 19.41
C LEU A 4 -11.32 -53.56 20.15
N GLN A 5 -11.30 -53.61 21.47
CA GLN A 5 -10.75 -52.53 22.29
C GLN A 5 -9.22 -52.42 22.15
N LYS A 6 -8.52 -53.55 22.10
CA LYS A 6 -7.06 -53.58 21.83
C LYS A 6 -6.72 -53.05 20.44
N ALA A 7 -7.52 -53.37 19.44
CA ALA A 7 -7.35 -52.82 18.09
C ALA A 7 -7.57 -51.31 18.06
N LEU A 8 -8.59 -50.81 18.76
CA LEU A 8 -8.89 -49.38 18.85
C LEU A 8 -7.74 -48.59 19.51
N TRP A 9 -7.20 -49.09 20.63
CA TRP A 9 -6.04 -48.49 21.30
C TRP A 9 -4.78 -48.54 20.43
N GLY A 10 -4.57 -49.61 19.67
CA GLY A 10 -3.49 -49.70 18.70
C GLY A 10 -3.59 -48.65 17.60
N ILE A 11 -4.80 -48.43 17.05
CA ILE A 11 -5.04 -47.40 16.04
C ILE A 11 -4.82 -45.99 16.60
N ILE A 12 -5.33 -45.71 17.81
CA ILE A 12 -5.12 -44.41 18.48
C ILE A 12 -3.64 -44.15 18.71
N LEU A 13 -2.90 -45.16 19.18
CA LEU A 13 -1.46 -45.03 19.40
C LEU A 13 -0.71 -44.78 18.09
N VAL A 14 -1.09 -45.48 17.01
CA VAL A 14 -0.51 -45.25 15.67
C VAL A 14 -0.79 -43.84 15.20
N VAL A 15 -2.03 -43.34 15.31
CA VAL A 15 -2.40 -41.97 14.92
C VAL A 15 -1.62 -40.92 15.72
N LEU A 16 -1.44 -41.12 17.02
CA LEU A 16 -0.68 -40.21 17.88
C LEU A 16 0.83 -40.21 17.59
N VAL A 17 1.38 -41.35 17.16
CA VAL A 17 2.83 -41.51 16.87
C VAL A 17 3.17 -41.12 15.42
N THR A 18 2.27 -41.36 14.45
CA THR A 18 2.50 -41.04 13.03
C THR A 18 1.99 -39.67 12.61
N CYS A 19 1.17 -39.02 13.44
CA CYS A 19 0.78 -37.63 13.26
C CYS A 19 1.46 -36.75 14.32
N PRO A 20 2.79 -36.51 14.21
CA PRO A 20 3.33 -35.35 14.86
C PRO A 20 2.65 -34.16 14.17
N TYR A 21 1.68 -33.55 14.84
CA TYR A 21 1.33 -32.17 14.55
C TYR A 21 2.60 -31.36 14.82
N HIS A 22 3.48 -31.30 13.83
CA HIS A 22 4.50 -30.27 13.77
C HIS A 22 3.72 -28.97 13.63
N THR A 23 3.39 -28.38 14.78
CA THR A 23 3.07 -26.97 14.90
C THR A 23 4.33 -26.21 14.55
N GLN A 24 4.64 -26.17 13.25
CA GLN A 24 5.69 -25.31 12.74
C GLN A 24 5.13 -23.90 12.86
N ALA A 25 5.66 -23.15 13.83
CA ALA A 25 5.35 -21.73 13.96
C ALA A 25 5.66 -21.06 12.62
N ARG A 26 4.63 -20.68 11.88
CA ARG A 26 4.78 -19.94 10.63
C ARG A 26 4.98 -18.49 10.99
N ILE A 27 6.10 -17.91 10.57
CA ILE A 27 6.33 -16.47 10.66
C ILE A 27 5.40 -15.81 9.64
N GLY A 28 4.46 -15.00 10.12
CA GLY A 28 3.63 -14.16 9.27
C GLY A 28 4.40 -12.92 8.82
N THR A 29 4.04 -12.38 7.66
CA THR A 29 4.65 -11.16 7.12
C THR A 29 3.59 -10.26 6.48
N PHE A 30 3.76 -8.96 6.61
CA PHE A 30 2.91 -7.97 5.96
C PHE A 30 3.76 -6.80 5.47
N TRP A 31 3.28 -6.10 4.45
CA TRP A 31 3.83 -4.80 4.09
C TRP A 31 3.04 -3.71 4.79
N HIS A 32 3.74 -2.65 5.22
CA HIS A 32 3.13 -1.37 5.54
C HIS A 32 3.70 -0.34 4.57
N VAL A 33 2.82 0.27 3.79
CA VAL A 33 3.14 1.38 2.87
C VAL A 33 2.25 2.58 3.18
N THR A 34 2.75 3.78 2.93
CA THR A 34 2.09 5.02 3.31
C THR A 34 2.68 6.17 2.51
N ASP A 35 1.94 7.28 2.43
CA ASP A 35 2.38 8.60 1.97
C ASP A 35 3.03 8.53 0.58
N PHE A 36 2.34 7.90 -0.38
CA PHE A 36 2.85 7.81 -1.74
C PHE A 36 3.06 9.19 -2.36
N HIS A 37 2.19 10.16 -2.03
CA HIS A 37 2.17 11.51 -2.58
C HIS A 37 2.55 11.54 -4.06
N TYR A 38 1.73 10.90 -4.88
CA TYR A 38 1.99 10.80 -6.31
C TYR A 38 1.77 12.17 -6.99
N ASP A 39 2.86 12.74 -7.50
CA ASP A 39 2.83 13.94 -8.34
C ASP A 39 2.65 13.57 -9.82
N VAL A 40 1.41 13.71 -10.28
CA VAL A 40 1.02 13.47 -11.69
C VAL A 40 1.64 14.46 -12.68
N ASN A 41 2.22 15.58 -12.21
CA ASN A 41 2.86 16.58 -13.04
C ASN A 41 4.38 16.48 -13.05
N TYR A 42 4.96 15.53 -12.30
CA TYR A 42 6.40 15.37 -12.25
C TYR A 42 6.99 15.09 -13.64
N THR A 43 8.02 15.85 -14.03
CA THR A 43 8.75 15.64 -15.28
C THR A 43 10.24 15.95 -15.10
N THR A 44 11.10 15.28 -15.84
CA THR A 44 12.55 15.54 -15.87
C THR A 44 12.97 16.42 -17.04
N THR A 45 12.01 16.91 -17.81
CA THR A 45 12.23 17.70 -19.04
C THR A 45 11.34 18.93 -19.07
N GLY A 46 11.83 20.02 -19.67
CA GLY A 46 11.12 21.29 -19.74
C GLY A 46 11.72 22.37 -18.84
N ASP A 47 10.88 23.23 -18.30
CA ASP A 47 11.26 24.31 -17.39
C ASP A 47 11.43 23.75 -15.97
N SER A 48 12.65 23.82 -15.43
CA SER A 48 13.00 23.30 -14.10
C SER A 48 12.14 23.87 -12.98
N GLN A 49 11.59 25.08 -13.15
CA GLN A 49 10.70 25.68 -12.15
C GLN A 49 9.29 25.10 -12.15
N ASN A 50 8.91 24.35 -13.18
CA ASN A 50 7.60 23.73 -13.34
C ASN A 50 7.67 22.21 -13.47
N MET A 51 8.81 21.61 -13.12
CA MET A 51 9.04 20.17 -13.23
C MET A 51 8.35 19.34 -12.14
N CYS A 52 7.96 19.97 -11.04
CA CYS A 52 7.06 19.43 -10.02
C CYS A 52 6.30 20.60 -9.36
N TRP A 53 5.30 20.32 -8.55
CA TRP A 53 4.45 21.39 -7.98
C TRP A 53 5.11 22.28 -6.92
N ASP A 54 6.14 21.79 -6.24
CA ASP A 54 6.84 22.55 -5.21
C ASP A 54 8.08 23.24 -5.82
N HIS A 55 8.10 24.57 -5.71
CA HIS A 55 9.13 25.44 -6.29
C HIS A 55 10.42 25.50 -5.44
N ARG A 56 10.64 24.53 -4.55
CA ARG A 56 11.87 24.41 -3.76
C ARG A 56 13.02 23.75 -4.53
N VAL A 57 12.77 23.27 -5.73
CA VAL A 57 13.81 22.73 -6.60
C VAL A 57 14.76 23.88 -6.98
N ASP A 58 16.06 23.69 -6.76
CA ASP A 58 17.08 24.55 -7.35
C ASP A 58 16.88 24.61 -8.88
N ASN A 59 17.47 25.57 -9.60
CA ASN A 59 17.35 25.69 -11.07
C ASN A 59 17.97 24.51 -11.87
N THR A 60 18.05 23.32 -11.26
CA THR A 60 18.50 22.05 -11.81
C THR A 60 17.30 21.14 -12.04
N SER A 61 17.30 20.39 -13.14
CA SER A 61 16.26 19.41 -13.41
C SER A 61 16.26 18.29 -12.35
N PRO A 62 15.09 17.87 -11.83
CA PRO A 62 15.00 16.86 -10.80
C PRO A 62 15.29 15.47 -11.41
N GLY A 63 15.65 14.50 -10.56
CA GLY A 63 16.11 13.18 -11.00
C GLY A 63 15.00 12.30 -11.58
N LYS A 64 15.35 11.17 -12.19
CA LYS A 64 14.35 10.20 -12.67
C LYS A 64 13.40 9.69 -11.57
N PHE A 65 13.94 9.54 -10.35
CA PHE A 65 13.22 8.94 -9.22
C PHE A 65 12.77 9.96 -8.18
N GLY A 66 12.84 11.26 -8.48
CA GLY A 66 12.44 12.31 -7.57
C GLY A 66 13.53 13.36 -7.34
N ASP A 67 13.15 14.35 -6.55
CA ASP A 67 14.01 15.35 -5.94
C ASP A 67 13.50 15.60 -4.52
N TYR A 68 14.38 16.01 -3.61
CA TYR A 68 14.01 16.23 -2.20
C TYR A 68 13.00 17.37 -2.01
N GLY A 69 12.92 18.30 -2.96
CA GLY A 69 11.95 19.38 -2.98
C GLY A 69 10.65 19.04 -3.69
N CYS A 70 10.45 17.81 -4.18
CA CYS A 70 9.26 17.39 -4.91
C CYS A 70 8.54 16.22 -4.22
N ASP A 71 7.26 16.08 -4.53
CA ASP A 71 6.52 14.83 -4.29
C ASP A 71 6.90 13.75 -5.32
N THR A 72 6.37 12.54 -5.12
CA THR A 72 6.87 11.31 -5.73
C THR A 72 6.48 11.16 -7.21
N PRO A 73 7.44 10.93 -8.14
CA PRO A 73 7.11 10.55 -9.51
C PRO A 73 6.58 9.12 -9.61
N LEU A 74 5.86 8.84 -10.71
CA LEU A 74 5.34 7.51 -10.99
C LEU A 74 6.43 6.43 -11.04
N GLU A 75 7.62 6.80 -11.49
CA GLU A 75 8.80 5.94 -11.54
C GLU A 75 9.20 5.43 -10.16
N LEU A 76 9.18 6.29 -9.14
CA LEU A 76 9.53 5.89 -7.77
C LEU A 76 8.42 5.06 -7.13
N VAL A 77 7.15 5.44 -7.32
CA VAL A 77 5.98 4.61 -6.90
C VAL A 77 6.11 3.20 -7.47
N THR A 78 6.36 3.10 -8.78
CA THR A 78 6.44 1.81 -9.47
C THR A 78 7.66 1.01 -9.01
N ALA A 79 8.81 1.65 -8.83
CA ALA A 79 10.03 0.99 -8.33
C ALA A 79 9.85 0.45 -6.90
N ALA A 80 9.17 1.19 -6.02
CA ALA A 80 8.87 0.77 -4.65
C ALA A 80 7.97 -0.48 -4.65
N ILE A 81 6.88 -0.47 -5.41
CA ILE A 81 5.97 -1.62 -5.53
C ILE A 81 6.71 -2.84 -6.10
N GLN A 82 7.54 -2.66 -7.12
CA GLN A 82 8.37 -3.75 -7.68
C GLN A 82 9.37 -4.30 -6.66
N ALA A 83 9.96 -3.45 -5.82
CA ALA A 83 10.84 -3.88 -4.74
C ALA A 83 10.08 -4.71 -3.70
N MET A 84 8.86 -4.31 -3.32
CA MET A 84 8.01 -5.10 -2.42
C MET A 84 7.76 -6.50 -2.99
N VAL A 85 7.37 -6.60 -4.27
CA VAL A 85 7.15 -7.89 -4.94
C VAL A 85 8.42 -8.73 -4.95
N LYS A 86 9.59 -8.12 -5.18
CA LYS A 86 10.87 -8.83 -5.19
C LYS A 86 11.29 -9.35 -3.80
N ILE A 87 11.03 -8.58 -2.75
CA ILE A 87 11.46 -8.91 -1.38
C ILE A 87 10.50 -9.92 -0.73
N GLN A 88 9.19 -9.67 -0.81
CA GLN A 88 8.15 -10.53 -0.28
C GLN A 88 6.91 -10.48 -1.21
N PRO A 89 6.81 -11.39 -2.20
CA PRO A 89 5.71 -11.43 -3.16
C PRO A 89 4.40 -11.99 -2.58
N LYS A 90 4.46 -12.69 -1.43
CA LYS A 90 3.29 -13.35 -0.82
C LYS A 90 3.18 -12.99 0.67
N PRO A 91 3.01 -11.70 1.01
CA PRO A 91 2.66 -11.31 2.37
C PRO A 91 1.26 -11.83 2.72
N ASP A 92 0.97 -11.97 4.01
CA ASP A 92 -0.37 -12.34 4.49
C ASP A 92 -1.39 -11.23 4.19
N PHE A 93 -0.95 -9.97 4.27
CA PHE A 93 -1.74 -8.79 3.89
C PHE A 93 -0.83 -7.57 3.63
N ILE A 94 -1.43 -6.48 3.14
CA ILE A 94 -0.78 -5.18 2.98
C ILE A 94 -1.60 -4.12 3.72
N LEU A 95 -0.96 -3.39 4.61
CA LEU A 95 -1.49 -2.18 5.24
C LEU A 95 -1.06 -0.96 4.42
N TRP A 96 -2.03 -0.18 3.96
CA TRP A 96 -1.79 1.05 3.20
C TRP A 96 -2.48 2.22 3.90
N THR A 97 -1.71 3.16 4.45
CA THR A 97 -2.25 4.20 5.32
C THR A 97 -2.48 5.57 4.66
N GLY A 98 -2.62 5.60 3.33
CA GLY A 98 -3.08 6.78 2.57
C GLY A 98 -2.02 7.85 2.34
N ASP A 99 -2.49 9.08 2.13
CA ASP A 99 -1.73 10.26 1.70
C ASP A 99 -1.13 10.09 0.30
N ASP A 100 -2.04 9.89 -0.65
CA ASP A 100 -1.76 9.51 -2.03
C ASP A 100 -1.55 10.70 -2.96
N THR A 101 -2.14 11.85 -2.65
CA THR A 101 -2.09 13.03 -3.53
C THR A 101 -1.00 14.02 -3.13
N ALA A 102 -0.32 14.59 -4.13
CA ALA A 102 0.75 15.55 -3.93
C ALA A 102 0.32 16.83 -3.16
N HIS A 103 1.28 17.48 -2.52
CA HIS A 103 1.24 18.76 -1.82
C HIS A 103 1.07 19.96 -2.76
N VAL A 104 -0.10 20.02 -3.38
CA VAL A 104 -0.50 21.11 -4.29
C VAL A 104 -1.61 21.96 -3.68
N ALA A 105 -1.65 23.26 -3.98
CA ALA A 105 -2.78 24.11 -3.58
C ALA A 105 -4.11 23.59 -4.16
N ASP A 106 -5.18 23.62 -3.36
CA ASP A 106 -6.51 23.06 -3.71
C ASP A 106 -7.04 23.57 -5.06
N LYS A 107 -6.73 24.81 -5.44
CA LYS A 107 -7.16 25.39 -6.73
C LYS A 107 -6.71 24.59 -7.97
N TYR A 108 -5.73 23.70 -7.85
CA TYR A 108 -5.23 22.83 -8.93
C TYR A 108 -5.75 21.39 -8.85
N PHE A 109 -6.63 21.11 -7.88
CA PHE A 109 -7.22 19.81 -7.61
C PHE A 109 -8.75 19.87 -7.67
N THR A 110 -9.35 18.70 -7.84
CA THR A 110 -10.79 18.47 -7.78
C THR A 110 -11.03 17.10 -7.15
N THR A 111 -12.24 16.84 -6.66
CA THR A 111 -12.63 15.50 -6.18
C THR A 111 -12.33 14.42 -7.21
N THR A 112 -12.61 14.67 -8.49
CA THR A 112 -12.32 13.72 -9.58
C THR A 112 -10.81 13.45 -9.72
N LYS A 113 -9.98 14.49 -9.61
CA LYS A 113 -8.52 14.31 -9.71
C LYS A 113 -7.97 13.48 -8.53
N VAL A 114 -8.45 13.75 -7.31
CA VAL A 114 -8.11 12.94 -6.12
C VAL A 114 -8.49 11.48 -6.32
N VAL A 115 -9.74 11.21 -6.68
CA VAL A 115 -10.24 9.84 -6.89
C VAL A 115 -9.47 9.12 -7.99
N ASN A 116 -9.12 9.81 -9.08
CA ASN A 116 -8.34 9.20 -10.17
C ASN A 116 -6.93 8.82 -9.74
N ILE A 117 -6.26 9.64 -8.92
CA ILE A 117 -4.93 9.34 -8.38
C ILE A 117 -4.98 8.09 -7.49
N ILE A 118 -5.93 8.05 -6.54
CA ILE A 118 -6.14 6.91 -5.65
C ILE A 118 -6.47 5.65 -6.45
N HIS A 119 -7.31 5.77 -7.49
CA HIS A 119 -7.63 4.67 -8.40
C HIS A 119 -6.40 4.15 -9.14
N GLU A 120 -5.53 5.03 -9.63
CA GLU A 120 -4.29 4.62 -10.33
C GLU A 120 -3.34 3.85 -9.40
N LEU A 121 -3.16 4.32 -8.15
CA LEU A 121 -2.35 3.63 -7.16
C LEU A 121 -2.96 2.28 -6.77
N THR A 122 -4.27 2.25 -6.53
CA THR A 122 -5.04 1.03 -6.24
C THR A 122 -4.86 0.00 -7.35
N ASP A 123 -4.98 0.41 -8.62
CA ASP A 123 -4.78 -0.46 -9.78
C ASP A 123 -3.37 -1.04 -9.85
N LYS A 124 -2.34 -0.22 -9.59
CA LYS A 124 -0.94 -0.67 -9.60
C LYS A 124 -0.66 -1.68 -8.49
N LEU A 125 -1.15 -1.41 -7.28
CA LEU A 125 -1.02 -2.32 -6.14
C LEU A 125 -1.75 -3.64 -6.40
N ASN A 126 -3.00 -3.59 -6.87
CA ASN A 126 -3.81 -4.78 -7.18
C ASN A 126 -3.18 -5.63 -8.30
N ARG A 127 -2.64 -4.99 -9.36
CA ARG A 127 -1.95 -5.74 -10.43
C ARG A 127 -0.67 -6.41 -9.94
N SER A 128 0.01 -5.80 -8.96
CA SER A 128 1.27 -6.32 -8.41
C SER A 128 1.05 -7.40 -7.35
N PHE A 129 -0.08 -7.36 -6.64
CA PHE A 129 -0.46 -8.29 -5.58
C PHE A 129 -1.91 -8.81 -5.77
N PRO A 130 -2.21 -9.54 -6.86
CA PRO A 130 -3.58 -9.87 -7.25
C PRO A 130 -4.32 -10.81 -6.29
N ASN A 131 -3.62 -11.47 -5.37
CA ASN A 131 -4.17 -12.44 -4.42
C ASN A 131 -3.90 -12.05 -2.96
N THR A 132 -3.59 -10.78 -2.69
CA THR A 132 -3.29 -10.29 -1.34
C THR A 132 -4.39 -9.39 -0.85
N THR A 133 -4.77 -9.53 0.42
CA THR A 133 -5.74 -8.63 1.06
C THR A 133 -5.08 -7.30 1.42
N PHE A 134 -5.74 -6.20 1.06
CA PHE A 134 -5.34 -4.84 1.42
C PHE A 134 -6.23 -4.30 2.53
N PHE A 135 -5.63 -3.57 3.47
CA PHE A 135 -6.30 -2.77 4.48
C PHE A 135 -5.95 -1.29 4.24
N PRO A 136 -6.69 -0.59 3.36
CA PRO A 136 -6.45 0.83 3.09
C PRO A 136 -7.08 1.73 4.16
N VAL A 137 -6.40 2.84 4.46
CA VAL A 137 -6.91 3.96 5.27
C VAL A 137 -6.69 5.23 4.48
N LEU A 138 -7.66 6.16 4.49
CA LEU A 138 -7.52 7.45 3.84
C LEU A 138 -6.67 8.40 4.69
N GLY A 139 -5.70 9.04 4.06
CA GLY A 139 -4.94 10.15 4.60
C GLY A 139 -5.70 11.48 4.47
N ASN A 140 -5.13 12.54 5.03
CA ASN A 140 -5.72 13.87 4.99
C ASN A 140 -5.63 14.53 3.60
N HIS A 141 -4.73 14.06 2.74
CA HIS A 141 -4.63 14.46 1.32
C HIS A 141 -5.55 13.67 0.38
N ASP A 142 -6.25 12.64 0.86
CA ASP A 142 -7.08 11.75 0.04
C ASP A 142 -8.54 12.23 -0.06
N TYR A 143 -8.73 13.53 0.10
CA TYR A 143 -10.01 14.21 0.01
C TYR A 143 -9.87 15.59 -0.63
N TYR A 144 -10.95 16.09 -1.20
CA TYR A 144 -10.99 17.44 -1.75
C TYR A 144 -12.17 18.23 -1.17
N PRO A 145 -11.94 19.43 -0.60
CA PRO A 145 -10.63 20.03 -0.32
C PRO A 145 -9.83 19.23 0.72
N LYS A 146 -8.50 19.37 0.73
CA LYS A 146 -7.64 18.61 1.65
C LYS A 146 -8.00 18.87 3.11
N ASN A 147 -7.77 17.88 3.97
CA ASN A 147 -8.06 17.93 5.41
C ASN A 147 -9.54 18.10 5.78
N GLN A 148 -10.46 18.10 4.81
CA GLN A 148 -11.90 18.26 5.06
C GLN A 148 -12.65 16.92 5.08
N VAL A 149 -11.95 15.83 5.40
CA VAL A 149 -12.61 14.54 5.66
C VAL A 149 -13.55 14.77 6.83
N SER A 150 -14.87 14.71 6.58
CA SER A 150 -15.84 14.91 7.64
C SER A 150 -15.68 13.78 8.66
N HIS A 151 -15.28 14.13 9.87
CA HIS A 151 -15.52 13.27 11.01
C HIS A 151 -17.04 13.18 11.15
N TYR A 152 -17.63 12.04 10.78
CA TYR A 152 -19.04 11.76 11.06
C TYR A 152 -19.22 11.86 12.59
N GLY A 153 -19.76 12.99 13.04
CA GLY A 153 -19.77 13.37 14.45
C GLY A 153 -20.46 14.69 14.78
N ASN A 154 -20.77 15.56 13.81
CA ASN A 154 -21.76 16.62 14.01
C ASN A 154 -23.12 16.12 13.54
N HIS A 155 -23.81 15.43 14.45
CA HIS A 155 -25.26 15.41 14.44
C HIS A 155 -25.74 16.83 14.79
N ASP A 156 -26.10 17.62 13.78
CA ASP A 156 -27.08 18.69 13.98
C ASP A 156 -28.46 18.03 14.10
N TYR A 157 -28.79 17.66 15.34
CA TYR A 157 -30.14 17.67 15.91
C TYR A 157 -30.15 18.64 17.08
#